data_AF-A0A9W3HD60-F1
#
_entry.id   AF-A0A9W3HD60-F1
#
_cell.length_a   1.000
_cell.length_b   1.000
_cell.length_c   1.000
_cell.angle_alpha   90.00
_cell.angle_beta   90.00
_cell.angle_gamma   90.00
#
_symmetry.space_group_name_H-M   'P 1'
#
loop_
_entity.id
_entity.type
_entity.pdbx_description
1 polymer ?
#
loop_
_entity_poly.entity_id
_entity_poly.type
_entity_poly.pdbx_seq_one_letter_code
_entity_poly.pdbx_strand_id
1 'polypeptide(L)'
;MVCRALPRRALPRTVTPEMRALVVDWLVQVHEYLGLEGDTLYLAVHLLDSYLCAGRVRLHRLQLLGVACLFLACKMEECVLPESASLCLLGAGSFSRAELLRAERRILSRLDFRLHHPGPLLCLGLLAALARSSPQRGRAEPPRALYGPRRSPRPGSWPRRYLPQVCAAPAPRPQPRRRPPAPPPPARASLSLETSSKNTVCVRLPL
;
A
#
# COMPACT_ATOMS: atom_id res chain seq x y z
N MET A 1 -15.26 -17.43 -9.90
CA MET A 1 -15.23 -16.67 -8.63
C MET A 1 -16.20 -17.30 -7.66
N VAL A 2 -15.70 -18.12 -6.73
CA VAL A 2 -16.54 -18.62 -5.62
C VAL A 2 -15.92 -18.07 -4.34
N CYS A 3 -16.47 -16.97 -3.86
CA CYS A 3 -16.28 -16.55 -2.48
C CYS A 3 -17.03 -17.56 -1.59
N ARG A 4 -16.40 -18.69 -1.27
CA ARG A 4 -16.87 -19.51 -0.14
C ARG A 4 -16.56 -18.72 1.13
N ALA A 5 -17.57 -18.03 1.63
CA ALA A 5 -17.59 -17.53 3.00
C ALA A 5 -17.37 -18.73 3.94
N LEU A 6 -16.13 -18.88 4.44
CA LEU A 6 -15.80 -19.90 5.43
C LEU A 6 -16.42 -19.52 6.79
N PRO A 7 -16.94 -20.49 7.55
CA PRO A 7 -17.60 -20.21 8.82
C PRO A 7 -16.60 -19.61 9.82
N ARG A 8 -17.03 -18.53 10.49
CA ARG A 8 -16.35 -17.85 11.60
C ARG A 8 -16.18 -18.75 12.84
N ARG A 9 -15.39 -19.82 12.77
CA ARG A 9 -14.80 -20.44 13.96
C ARG A 9 -13.43 -19.83 14.18
N ALA A 10 -13.43 -18.68 14.85
CA ALA A 10 -12.21 -18.04 15.36
C ALA A 10 -11.61 -18.92 16.47
N LEU A 11 -10.88 -19.96 16.07
CA LEU A 11 -9.87 -20.57 16.93
C LEU A 11 -8.89 -19.47 17.35
N PRO A 12 -8.38 -19.46 18.59
CA PRO A 12 -7.37 -18.49 19.02
C PRO A 12 -6.16 -18.58 18.08
N ARG A 13 -6.09 -17.65 17.14
CA ARG A 13 -4.93 -17.48 16.25
C ARG A 13 -3.78 -17.18 17.19
N THR A 14 -2.80 -18.06 17.19
CA THR A 14 -1.64 -17.96 18.10
C THR A 14 -0.67 -16.88 17.65
N VAL A 15 -0.88 -16.38 16.43
CA VAL A 15 -0.25 -15.19 15.90
C VAL A 15 -1.26 -14.06 16.03
N THR A 16 -0.95 -13.08 16.88
CA THR A 16 -1.73 -11.87 17.01
C THR A 16 -1.57 -11.01 15.74
N PRO A 17 -2.54 -10.16 15.40
CA PRO A 17 -2.40 -9.22 14.29
C PRO A 17 -1.17 -8.33 14.42
N GLU A 18 -0.77 -8.01 15.65
CA GLU A 18 0.45 -7.25 15.96
C GLU A 18 1.72 -7.97 15.53
N MET A 19 1.85 -9.28 15.85
CA MET A 19 3.00 -10.09 15.44
C MET A 19 3.13 -10.16 13.91
N ARG A 20 1.98 -10.26 13.22
CA ARG A 20 1.95 -10.20 11.75
C ARG A 20 2.41 -8.82 11.26
N ALA A 21 1.92 -7.74 11.86
CA ALA A 21 2.27 -6.37 11.47
C ALA A 21 3.79 -6.14 11.58
N LEU A 22 4.43 -6.60 12.66
CA LEU A 22 5.88 -6.48 12.84
C LEU A 22 6.68 -7.21 11.73
N VAL A 23 6.24 -8.39 11.31
CA VAL A 23 6.93 -9.13 10.25
C VAL A 23 6.66 -8.53 8.89
N VAL A 24 5.45 -8.05 8.61
CA VAL A 24 5.14 -7.36 7.35
C VAL A 24 5.91 -6.05 7.24
N ASP A 25 5.98 -5.26 8.31
CA ASP A 25 6.78 -4.03 8.37
C ASP A 25 8.26 -4.30 8.06
N TRP A 26 8.81 -5.34 8.69
CA TRP A 26 10.17 -5.78 8.40
C TRP A 26 10.34 -6.28 6.95
N LEU A 27 9.36 -7.00 6.39
CA LEU A 27 9.41 -7.45 4.99
C LEU A 27 9.37 -6.28 4.00
N VAL A 28 8.66 -5.19 4.31
CA VAL A 28 8.67 -3.97 3.49
C VAL A 28 10.08 -3.39 3.43
N GLN A 29 10.78 -3.30 4.57
CA GLN A 29 12.16 -2.80 4.61
C GLN A 29 13.11 -3.68 3.79
N VAL A 30 12.96 -5.01 3.89
CA VAL A 30 13.77 -5.97 3.10
C VAL A 30 13.47 -5.87 1.61
N HIS A 31 12.19 -5.72 1.24
CA HIS A 31 11.73 -5.56 -0.12
C HIS A 31 12.31 -4.30 -0.78
N GLU A 32 12.24 -3.16 -0.07
CA GLU A 32 12.80 -1.88 -0.53
C GLU A 32 14.32 -1.95 -0.67
N TYR A 33 15.01 -2.58 0.28
CA TYR A 33 16.46 -2.76 0.24
C TYR A 33 16.91 -3.58 -0.99
N LEU A 34 16.13 -4.59 -1.37
CA LEU A 34 16.41 -5.45 -2.52
C LEU A 34 15.97 -4.84 -3.85
N GLY A 35 15.21 -3.73 -3.83
CA GLY A 35 14.70 -3.08 -5.04
C GLY A 35 13.72 -3.93 -5.83
N LEU A 36 12.90 -4.73 -5.14
CA LEU A 36 11.94 -5.65 -5.75
C LEU A 36 10.67 -4.90 -6.21
N GLU A 37 9.92 -5.50 -7.14
CA GLU A 37 8.65 -4.95 -7.60
C GLU A 37 7.55 -5.02 -6.54
N GLY A 38 6.59 -4.10 -6.61
CA GLY A 38 5.49 -4.04 -5.63
C GLY A 38 4.63 -5.31 -5.63
N ASP A 39 4.43 -5.92 -6.80
CA ASP A 39 3.67 -7.17 -6.96
C ASP A 39 4.32 -8.34 -6.20
N THR A 40 5.65 -8.38 -6.14
CA THR A 40 6.42 -9.36 -5.36
C THR A 40 6.11 -9.27 -3.87
N LEU A 41 6.03 -8.06 -3.31
CA LEU A 41 5.66 -7.86 -1.90
C LEU A 41 4.21 -8.30 -1.63
N TYR A 42 3.28 -7.95 -2.52
CA TYR A 42 1.87 -8.35 -2.37
C TYR A 42 1.72 -9.87 -2.39
N LEU A 43 2.42 -10.54 -3.30
CA LEU A 43 2.44 -11.99 -3.36
C LEU A 43 3.07 -12.60 -2.09
N ALA A 44 4.20 -12.06 -1.61
CA ALA A 44 4.84 -12.54 -0.39
C ALA A 44 3.92 -12.45 0.84
N VAL A 45 3.21 -11.33 1.02
CA VAL A 45 2.24 -11.14 2.11
C VAL A 45 1.05 -12.09 1.95
N HIS A 46 0.55 -12.29 0.73
CA HIS A 46 -0.51 -13.25 0.45
C HIS A 46 -0.12 -14.68 0.82
N LEU A 47 1.09 -15.11 0.46
CA LEU A 47 1.62 -16.43 0.81
C LEU A 47 1.78 -16.60 2.32
N LEU A 48 2.30 -15.57 3.00
CA LEU A 48 2.44 -15.55 4.46
C LEU A 48 1.06 -15.71 5.14
N ASP A 49 0.08 -14.92 4.73
CA ASP A 49 -1.27 -14.95 5.31
C ASP A 49 -1.98 -16.29 5.07
N SER A 50 -1.82 -16.85 3.87
CA SER A 50 -2.36 -18.17 3.52
C SER A 50 -1.73 -19.27 4.38
N TYR A 51 -0.42 -19.21 4.61
CA TYR A 51 0.27 -20.14 5.50
C TYR A 51 -0.19 -20.00 6.95
N LEU A 52 -0.35 -18.77 7.45
CA LEU A 52 -0.83 -18.49 8.81
C LEU A 52 -2.29 -18.90 9.03
N CYS A 53 -3.11 -18.92 7.98
CA CYS A 53 -4.48 -19.43 8.06
C CYS A 53 -4.52 -20.96 8.22
N ALA A 54 -3.50 -21.68 7.75
CA ALA A 54 -3.45 -23.15 7.77
C ALA A 54 -2.83 -23.75 9.05
N GLY A 55 -2.22 -22.96 9.94
CA GLY A 55 -1.58 -23.52 11.14
C GLY A 55 -1.02 -22.53 12.14
N ARG A 56 -0.48 -23.07 13.25
CA ARG A 56 0.14 -22.31 14.35
C ARG A 56 1.65 -22.23 14.11
N VAL A 57 2.23 -21.04 14.24
CA VAL A 57 3.67 -20.78 14.07
C VAL A 57 4.19 -20.08 15.32
N ARG A 58 5.40 -20.46 15.78
CA ARG A 58 6.07 -19.80 16.90
C ARG A 58 6.69 -18.48 16.43
N LEU A 59 6.68 -17.46 17.29
CA LEU A 59 7.19 -16.12 16.98
C LEU A 59 8.62 -16.14 16.40
N HIS A 60 9.53 -16.90 17.01
CA HIS A 60 10.93 -17.00 16.56
C HIS A 60 11.10 -17.57 15.14
N ARG A 61 10.09 -18.22 14.58
CA ARG A 61 10.13 -18.73 13.19
C ARG A 61 9.37 -17.86 12.21
N LEU A 62 8.76 -16.78 12.67
CA LEU A 62 7.90 -15.93 11.84
C LEU A 62 8.74 -15.11 10.85
N GLN A 63 9.92 -14.64 11.26
CA GLN A 63 10.88 -13.98 10.36
C GLN A 63 11.36 -14.93 9.25
N LEU A 64 11.84 -16.13 9.61
CA LEU A 64 12.22 -17.16 8.63
C LEU A 64 11.08 -17.48 7.66
N LEU A 65 9.85 -17.58 8.16
CA LEU A 65 8.68 -17.82 7.32
C LEU A 65 8.43 -16.64 6.37
N GLY A 66 8.52 -15.40 6.86
CA GLY A 66 8.38 -14.20 6.05
C GLY A 66 9.40 -14.15 4.91
N VAL A 67 10.68 -14.36 5.21
CA VAL A 67 11.74 -14.40 4.17
C VAL A 67 11.53 -15.54 3.19
N ALA A 68 11.10 -16.71 3.66
CA ALA A 68 10.82 -17.83 2.78
C ALA A 68 9.65 -17.53 1.83
N CYS A 69 8.61 -16.84 2.31
CA CYS A 69 7.52 -16.36 1.46
C CYS A 69 7.99 -15.31 0.46
N LEU A 70 8.85 -14.37 0.88
CA LEU A 70 9.42 -13.36 -0.02
C LEU A 70 10.31 -14.00 -1.09
N PHE A 71 11.17 -14.94 -0.71
CA PHE A 71 12.03 -15.67 -1.63
C PHE A 71 11.22 -16.48 -2.66
N LEU A 72 10.11 -17.09 -2.22
CA LEU A 72 9.16 -17.74 -3.12
C LEU A 72 8.51 -16.74 -4.09
N ALA A 73 8.08 -15.57 -3.60
CA ALA A 73 7.49 -14.54 -4.44
C ALA A 73 8.48 -14.01 -5.49
N CYS A 74 9.75 -13.80 -5.10
CA CYS A 74 10.79 -13.41 -6.05
C CYS A 74 10.94 -14.44 -7.19
N LYS A 75 10.80 -15.73 -6.91
CA LYS A 75 10.87 -16.77 -7.96
C LYS A 75 9.70 -16.74 -8.94
N MET A 76 8.60 -16.08 -8.58
CA MET A 76 7.39 -16.02 -9.39
C MET A 76 7.30 -14.75 -10.22
N GLU A 77 7.65 -13.60 -9.62
CA GLU A 77 7.41 -12.28 -10.21
C GLU A 77 8.70 -11.61 -10.75
N GLU A 78 9.87 -11.94 -10.20
CA GLU A 78 11.12 -11.23 -10.54
C GLU A 78 11.90 -11.92 -11.67
N CYS A 79 12.48 -11.11 -12.55
CA CYS A 79 13.41 -11.60 -13.57
C CYS A 79 14.80 -11.92 -13.00
N VAL A 80 15.22 -11.15 -11.98
CA VAL A 80 16.52 -11.31 -11.33
C VAL A 80 16.29 -11.72 -9.88
N LEU A 81 16.71 -12.94 -9.56
CA LEU A 81 16.49 -13.51 -8.23
C LEU A 81 17.60 -13.07 -7.25
N PRO A 82 17.25 -12.61 -6.03
CA PRO A 82 18.24 -12.39 -5.00
C PRO A 82 18.88 -13.71 -4.55
N GLU A 83 20.17 -13.66 -4.20
CA GLU A 83 20.86 -14.83 -3.70
C GLU A 83 20.33 -15.23 -2.32
N SER A 84 20.10 -16.54 -2.12
CA SER A 84 19.67 -17.08 -0.82
C SER A 84 20.63 -16.74 0.34
N ALA A 85 21.92 -16.52 0.07
CA ALA A 85 22.89 -16.10 1.06
C ALA A 85 22.65 -14.65 1.52
N SER A 86 22.39 -13.74 0.58
CA SER A 86 22.04 -12.34 0.87
C SER A 86 20.80 -12.23 1.75
N LEU A 87 19.78 -13.06 1.50
CA LEU A 87 18.58 -13.11 2.34
C LEU A 87 18.86 -13.58 3.78
N CYS A 88 19.79 -14.54 3.96
CA CYS A 88 20.21 -14.95 5.30
C CYS A 88 20.99 -13.85 6.05
N LEU A 89 21.77 -13.03 5.32
CA LEU A 89 22.47 -11.89 5.91
C LEU A 89 21.49 -10.81 6.40
N LEU A 90 20.41 -10.56 5.66
CA LEU A 90 19.35 -9.63 6.07
C LEU A 90 18.60 -10.09 7.33
N GLY A 91 18.55 -11.39 7.56
CA GLY A 91 18.06 -11.98 8.81
C GLY A 91 19.03 -11.89 9.99
N ALA A 92 20.17 -11.18 9.86
CA ALA A 92 21.22 -11.06 10.88
C ALA A 92 21.69 -12.41 11.44
N GLY A 93 21.71 -13.46 10.61
CA GLY A 93 22.12 -14.81 11.03
C GLY A 93 21.10 -15.56 11.89
N SER A 94 19.85 -15.08 11.98
CA SER A 94 18.77 -15.76 12.74
C SER A 94 18.37 -17.12 12.16
N PHE A 95 18.73 -17.41 10.91
CA PHE A 95 18.50 -18.68 10.24
C PHE A 95 19.56 -18.97 9.18
N SER A 96 19.80 -20.25 8.95
CA SER A 96 20.72 -20.73 7.91
C SER A 96 20.04 -20.88 6.54
N ARG A 97 20.84 -20.91 5.47
CA ARG A 97 20.36 -21.19 4.11
C ARG A 97 19.60 -22.52 4.04
N ALA A 98 20.06 -23.54 4.76
CA ALA A 98 19.39 -24.84 4.79
C ALA A 98 17.99 -24.74 5.42
N GLU A 99 17.81 -23.90 6.45
CA GLU A 99 16.50 -23.65 7.06
C GLU A 99 15.58 -22.87 6.15
N LEU A 100 16.11 -21.88 5.41
CA LEU A 100 15.36 -21.14 4.39
C LEU A 100 14.79 -22.10 3.34
N LEU A 101 15.61 -22.97 2.77
CA LEU A 101 15.17 -23.96 1.76
C LEU A 101 14.24 -25.04 2.33
N ARG A 102 14.34 -25.36 3.63
CA ARG A 102 13.38 -26.24 4.30
C ARG A 102 12.03 -25.54 4.52
N ALA A 103 12.06 -24.27 4.92
CA ALA A 103 10.86 -23.46 5.11
C ALA A 103 10.11 -23.26 3.79
N GLU A 104 10.84 -22.97 2.71
CA GLU A 104 10.30 -22.87 1.35
C GLU A 104 9.50 -24.12 0.96
N ARG A 105 10.12 -25.31 1.03
CA ARG A 105 9.45 -26.57 0.70
C ARG A 105 8.21 -26.80 1.55
N ARG A 106 8.28 -26.48 2.85
CA ARG A 106 7.15 -26.60 3.76
C ARG A 106 5.99 -25.65 3.39
N ILE A 107 6.28 -24.45 2.92
CA ILE A 107 5.25 -23.50 2.44
C ILE A 107 4.59 -24.08 1.18
N LEU A 108 5.39 -24.50 0.20
CA LEU A 108 4.88 -25.11 -1.04
C LEU A 108 3.97 -26.31 -0.77
N SER A 109 4.39 -27.23 0.11
CA SER A 109 3.59 -28.40 0.49
C SER A 109 2.33 -28.03 1.28
N ARG A 110 2.32 -26.92 2.01
CA ARG A 110 1.14 -26.46 2.78
C ARG A 110 0.12 -25.76 1.91
N LEU A 111 0.56 -25.12 0.83
CA LEU A 111 -0.28 -24.37 -0.10
C LEU A 111 -0.69 -25.19 -1.33
N ASP A 112 -0.35 -26.48 -1.39
CA ASP A 112 -0.61 -27.35 -2.55
C ASP A 112 -0.14 -26.72 -3.88
N PHE A 113 0.99 -26.00 -3.86
CA PHE A 113 1.53 -25.25 -4.99
C PHE A 113 0.57 -24.20 -5.60
N ARG A 114 -0.45 -23.77 -4.86
CA ARG A 114 -1.35 -22.68 -5.24
C ARG A 114 -0.72 -21.32 -4.90
N LEU A 115 0.20 -20.89 -5.75
CA LEU A 115 0.94 -19.62 -5.57
C LEU A 115 0.30 -18.45 -6.32
N HIS A 116 -0.56 -18.71 -7.30
CA HIS A 116 -1.10 -17.65 -8.14
C HIS A 116 -2.13 -16.81 -7.39
N HIS A 117 -1.85 -15.51 -7.25
CA HIS A 117 -2.78 -14.53 -6.70
C HIS A 117 -2.85 -13.32 -7.65
N PRO A 118 -4.03 -12.92 -8.12
CA PRO A 118 -4.12 -11.72 -8.94
C PRO A 118 -3.71 -10.51 -8.10
N GLY A 119 -2.70 -9.78 -8.56
CA GLY A 119 -2.19 -8.60 -7.87
C GLY A 119 -3.30 -7.58 -7.59
N PRO A 120 -3.27 -6.89 -6.43
CA PRO A 120 -4.27 -5.89 -6.09
C PRO A 120 -4.27 -4.72 -7.08
N LEU A 121 -3.11 -4.36 -7.63
CA LEU A 121 -2.97 -3.30 -8.63
C LEU A 121 -3.71 -3.63 -9.93
N LEU A 122 -3.59 -4.87 -10.41
CA LEU A 122 -4.34 -5.36 -11.56
C LEU A 122 -5.86 -5.28 -11.32
N CYS A 123 -6.31 -5.72 -10.15
CA CYS A 123 -7.73 -5.68 -9.79
C CYS A 123 -8.26 -4.24 -9.76
N LEU A 124 -7.51 -3.31 -9.18
CA LEU A 124 -7.86 -1.88 -9.15
C LEU A 124 -7.89 -1.27 -10.56
N GLY A 125 -6.93 -1.61 -11.41
CA GLY A 125 -6.89 -1.16 -12.81
C GLY A 125 -8.11 -1.63 -13.60
N LEU A 126 -8.48 -2.91 -13.45
CA LEU A 126 -9.67 -3.48 -14.07
C LEU A 126 -10.96 -2.83 -13.55
N LEU A 127 -11.10 -2.67 -12.23
CA LEU A 127 -12.27 -2.02 -11.64
C LEU A 127 -12.41 -0.55 -12.08
N ALA A 128 -11.29 0.17 -12.16
CA ALA A 128 -11.29 1.54 -12.67
C ALA A 128 -11.66 1.58 -14.17
N ALA A 129 -11.20 0.62 -14.97
CA ALA A 129 -11.60 0.51 -16.38
C ALA A 129 -13.10 0.20 -16.53
N LEU A 130 -13.63 -0.68 -15.69
CA LEU A 130 -15.07 -1.01 -15.64
C LEU A 130 -15.91 0.18 -15.18
N ALA A 131 -15.46 0.93 -14.17
CA ALA A 131 -16.14 2.14 -13.72
C ALA A 131 -16.26 3.19 -14.84
N ARG A 132 -15.21 3.34 -15.65
CA ARG A 132 -15.19 4.25 -16.82
C ARG A 132 -16.04 3.77 -18.00
N SER A 133 -16.32 2.47 -18.09
CA SER A 133 -17.10 1.88 -19.18
C SER A 133 -18.56 1.64 -18.82
N SER A 134 -19.04 2.18 -17.69
CA SER A 134 -20.47 2.21 -17.40
C SER A 134 -21.21 2.87 -18.58
N PRO A 135 -22.08 2.13 -19.28
CA PRO A 135 -22.77 2.65 -20.46
C PRO A 135 -23.68 3.77 -19.98
N GLN A 136 -23.83 4.81 -20.80
CA GLN A 136 -24.81 5.86 -20.59
C GLN A 136 -26.18 5.23 -20.28
N ARG A 137 -26.51 5.10 -18.99
CA ARG A 137 -27.83 4.69 -18.54
C ARG A 137 -28.71 5.90 -18.75
N GLY A 138 -29.28 5.97 -19.96
CA GLY A 138 -30.26 6.95 -20.40
C GLY A 138 -30.10 8.32 -19.75
N ARG A 139 -29.37 9.22 -20.40
CA ARG A 139 -29.86 10.60 -20.45
C ARG A 139 -31.28 10.47 -21.02
N ALA A 140 -32.28 10.41 -20.14
CA ALA A 140 -33.57 10.95 -20.49
C ALA A 140 -33.28 12.39 -20.86
N GLU A 141 -33.09 12.64 -22.15
CA GLU A 141 -33.26 13.99 -22.68
C GLU A 141 -34.66 14.38 -22.21
N PRO A 142 -34.83 15.43 -21.38
CA PRO A 142 -36.15 16.01 -21.26
C PRO A 142 -36.55 16.40 -22.69
N PRO A 143 -37.75 16.03 -23.17
CA PRO A 143 -38.15 16.40 -24.51
C PRO A 143 -37.97 17.91 -24.64
N ARG A 144 -37.26 18.32 -25.71
CA ARG A 144 -37.15 19.72 -26.14
C ARG A 144 -38.55 20.24 -26.49
N ALA A 145 -39.35 20.50 -25.47
CA ALA A 145 -40.64 21.16 -25.59
C ALA A 145 -40.37 22.65 -25.69
N LEU A 146 -40.17 23.05 -26.95
CA LEU A 146 -40.75 24.23 -27.58
C LEU A 146 -40.71 25.52 -26.73
N TYR A 147 -39.83 26.40 -27.19
CA TYR A 147 -39.86 27.84 -27.00
C TYR A 147 -41.29 28.38 -27.25
N GLY A 148 -42.09 28.51 -26.19
CA GLY A 148 -43.35 29.24 -26.17
C GLY A 148 -43.16 30.59 -25.49
N PRO A 149 -43.76 31.69 -25.98
CA PRO A 149 -43.49 33.02 -25.47
C PRO A 149 -44.01 33.15 -24.02
N ARG A 150 -43.10 33.49 -23.10
CA ARG A 150 -43.39 33.79 -21.70
C ARG A 150 -44.40 34.95 -21.61
N ARG A 151 -45.67 34.66 -21.35
CA ARG A 151 -46.52 35.61 -20.62
C ARG A 151 -46.03 35.61 -19.17
N SER A 152 -45.50 36.73 -18.73
CA SER A 152 -45.14 36.98 -17.33
C SER A 152 -46.38 36.86 -16.44
N PRO A 153 -46.33 36.11 -15.32
CA PRO A 153 -47.41 36.13 -14.35
C PRO A 153 -47.37 37.45 -13.56
N ARG A 154 -48.54 38.04 -13.31
CA ARG A 154 -48.70 39.22 -12.46
C ARG A 154 -48.19 38.95 -11.03
N PRO A 155 -47.60 39.94 -10.33
CA PRO A 155 -47.13 39.75 -8.97
C PRO A 155 -48.33 39.65 -8.01
N GLY A 156 -48.48 38.53 -7.30
CA GLY A 156 -49.46 38.43 -6.20
C GLY A 156 -50.08 37.05 -5.90
N SER A 157 -49.78 35.99 -6.65
CA SER A 157 -50.47 34.69 -6.48
C SER A 157 -49.54 33.49 -6.30
N TRP A 158 -48.44 33.64 -5.56
CA TRP A 158 -47.63 32.49 -5.15
C TRP A 158 -48.27 31.79 -3.93
N PRO A 159 -48.60 30.49 -3.98
CA PRO A 159 -49.02 29.75 -2.80
C PRO A 159 -47.85 29.64 -1.80
N ARG A 160 -48.15 29.92 -0.52
CA ARG A 160 -47.23 30.03 0.64
C ARG A 160 -46.38 28.78 0.98
N ARG A 161 -46.30 27.77 0.10
CA ARG A 161 -45.57 26.52 0.34
C ARG A 161 -44.19 26.43 -0.32
N TYR A 162 -43.78 27.44 -1.08
CA TYR A 162 -42.43 27.52 -1.64
C TYR A 162 -41.84 28.92 -1.41
N LEU A 163 -41.58 29.26 -0.14
CA LEU A 163 -40.45 30.15 0.12
C LEU A 163 -39.20 29.26 0.16
N PRO A 164 -38.31 29.31 -0.84
CA PRO A 164 -36.95 28.82 -0.60
C PRO A 164 -36.39 29.68 0.52
N GLN A 165 -35.87 29.05 1.57
CA GLN A 165 -34.95 29.73 2.46
C GLN A 165 -33.74 30.10 1.59
N VAL A 166 -33.74 31.32 1.09
CA VAL A 166 -32.56 31.91 0.47
C VAL A 166 -31.58 32.06 1.61
N CYS A 167 -30.75 31.04 1.79
CA CYS A 167 -29.52 31.15 2.54
C CYS A 167 -28.78 32.34 1.95
N ALA A 168 -28.75 33.45 2.69
CA ALA A 168 -27.85 34.55 2.46
C ALA A 168 -26.43 34.00 2.57
N ALA A 169 -25.83 33.66 1.43
CA ALA A 169 -24.42 33.34 1.37
C ALA A 169 -23.65 34.66 1.54
N PRO A 170 -22.81 34.81 2.59
CA PRO A 170 -21.93 35.97 2.68
C PRO A 170 -20.92 35.93 1.54
N ALA A 171 -20.73 37.07 0.86
CA ALA A 171 -19.72 37.24 -0.17
C ALA A 171 -18.31 36.83 0.35
N PRO A 172 -17.49 36.11 -0.44
CA PRO A 172 -16.16 35.71 0.00
C PRO A 172 -15.27 36.94 0.19
N ARG A 173 -14.73 37.09 1.41
CA ARG A 173 -13.71 38.11 1.71
C ARG A 173 -12.45 37.86 0.87
N PRO A 174 -11.80 38.89 0.31
CA PRO A 174 -10.54 38.73 -0.40
C PRO A 174 -9.46 38.26 0.59
N GLN A 175 -8.85 37.11 0.32
CA GLN A 175 -7.73 36.61 1.11
C GLN A 175 -6.48 37.47 0.86
N PRO A 176 -5.73 37.88 1.90
CA PRO A 176 -4.45 38.54 1.70
C PRO A 176 -3.46 37.56 1.08
N ARG A 177 -2.82 37.98 -0.02
CA ARG A 177 -1.76 37.22 -0.71
C ARG A 177 -0.69 36.82 0.31
N ARG A 178 -0.58 35.52 0.62
CA ARG A 178 0.55 34.99 1.40
C ARG A 178 1.83 35.24 0.61
N ARG A 179 2.78 35.98 1.20
CA ARG A 179 4.14 36.10 0.67
C ARG A 179 4.77 34.70 0.59
N PRO A 180 5.55 34.39 -0.45
CA PRO A 180 6.31 33.14 -0.49
C PRO A 180 7.32 33.09 0.67
N PRO A 181 7.63 31.90 1.20
CA PRO A 181 8.61 31.74 2.27
C PRO A 181 10.01 32.17 1.80
N ALA A 182 10.79 32.78 2.69
CA ALA A 182 12.17 33.17 2.43
C ALA A 182 13.04 31.94 2.17
N PRO A 183 14.06 32.03 1.29
CA PRO A 183 15.01 30.95 1.07
C PRO A 183 15.83 30.67 2.35
N PRO A 184 16.23 29.41 2.60
CA PRO A 184 17.04 29.07 3.76
C PRO A 184 18.44 29.73 3.68
N PRO A 185 19.04 30.11 4.82
CA PRO A 185 20.40 30.65 4.84
C PRO A 185 21.41 29.57 4.42
N PRO A 186 22.54 29.96 3.78
CA PRO A 186 23.60 29.02 3.44
C PRO A 186 24.18 28.39 4.71
N ALA A 187 24.42 27.08 4.64
CA ALA A 187 24.99 26.30 5.73
C ALA A 187 26.31 26.92 6.21
N ARG A 188 26.31 27.48 7.42
CA ARG A 188 27.55 27.78 8.13
C ARG A 188 28.19 26.43 8.46
N ALA A 189 29.36 26.19 7.86
CA ALA A 189 30.25 25.12 8.25
C ALA A 189 30.67 25.35 9.71
N SER A 190 30.02 24.64 10.63
CA SER A 190 30.52 24.46 11.98
C SER A 190 31.70 23.52 11.92
N LEU A 191 32.91 24.08 11.92
CA LEU A 191 34.14 23.37 12.25
C LEU A 191 34.02 22.88 13.69
N SER A 192 33.57 21.63 13.88
CA SER A 192 33.78 20.92 15.13
C SER A 192 35.26 20.55 15.21
N LEU A 193 36.02 21.32 15.99
CA LEU A 193 37.32 20.89 16.51
C LEU A 193 37.06 19.80 17.56
N GLU A 194 37.00 18.54 17.13
CA GLU A 194 37.20 17.42 18.04
C GLU A 194 38.71 17.17 18.16
N THR A 195 39.30 17.61 19.27
CA THR A 195 40.60 17.13 19.70
C THR A 195 40.45 15.69 20.19
N SER A 196 40.62 14.73 19.30
CA SER A 196 40.80 13.32 19.67
C SER A 196 42.28 13.03 19.86
N SER A 197 42.64 12.70 21.10
CA SER A 197 43.94 12.16 21.49
C SER A 197 44.14 10.81 20.80
N LYS A 198 44.65 10.83 19.57
CA LYS A 198 45.42 9.79 18.87
C LYS A 198 45.67 10.24 17.42
N ASN A 199 46.93 10.59 17.13
CA ASN A 199 47.47 10.92 15.82
C ASN A 199 47.12 9.88 14.74
N THR A 200 46.10 10.12 13.91
CA THR A 200 46.01 9.57 12.55
C THR A 200 45.10 10.45 11.69
N VAL A 201 45.70 11.14 10.72
CA VAL A 201 44.99 11.87 9.66
C VAL A 201 44.75 10.91 8.50
N CYS A 202 43.49 10.64 8.15
CA CYS A 202 43.12 10.01 6.88
C CYS A 202 42.06 10.88 6.19
N VAL A 203 42.49 11.61 5.17
CA VAL A 203 41.64 12.39 4.26
C VAL A 203 41.00 11.43 3.27
N ARG A 204 39.66 11.37 3.23
CA ARG A 204 38.91 10.79 2.11
C ARG A 204 38.92 11.76 0.93
N LEU A 205 39.35 11.29 -0.24
CA LEU A 205 39.00 11.88 -1.54
C LEU A 205 38.16 10.87 -2.34
N PRO A 206 37.17 11.35 -3.14
CA PRO A 206 36.30 10.51 -3.95
C PRO A 206 36.96 10.17 -5.30
N LEU A 207 36.67 8.98 -5.81
CA LEU A 207 36.55 8.68 -7.24
C LEU A 207 35.16 8.12 -7.49
#